data_AF-A0A2N6FJI9-F1
#
_entry.id   AF-A0A2N6FJI9-F1
#
_cell.length_a   1.000
_cell.length_b   1.000
_cell.length_c   1.000
_cell.angle_alpha   90.00
_cell.angle_beta   90.00
_cell.angle_gamma   90.00
#
_symmetry.space_group_name_H-M   'P 1'
#
loop_
_entity.id
_entity.type
_entity.pdbx_description
1 polymer ?
#
loop_
_entity_poly.entity_id
_entity_poly.type
_entity_poly.pdbx_seq_one_letter_code
_entity_poly.pdbx_strand_id
1 'polypeptide(L)'
;MSWFFILPQALRLARRELRGGLRGFGVFLACLFLGVFAISAIGSFSAAARSGLLADAGALLGGDLEIRLSQRPLTDDQRSFSAQFGGLSSVLEMRTMATAVANQQSALVELKAVDNL
;
A
#
# COMPACT_ATOMS: atom_id res chain seq x y z
N MET A 1 -36.58 28.96 16.92
CA MET A 1 -35.32 29.69 17.21
C MET A 1 -34.78 29.47 18.64
N SER A 2 -35.39 28.62 19.49
CA SER A 2 -35.00 28.44 20.91
C SER A 2 -34.04 27.28 21.19
N TRP A 3 -33.80 26.38 20.22
CA TRP A 3 -32.97 25.19 20.44
C TRP A 3 -31.46 25.50 20.63
N PHE A 4 -30.96 26.58 20.00
CA PHE A 4 -29.55 26.97 20.08
C PHE A 4 -29.11 27.46 21.46
N PHE A 5 -30.01 28.01 22.29
CA PHE A 5 -29.67 28.49 23.63
C PHE A 5 -29.56 27.37 24.68
N ILE A 6 -30.07 26.18 24.40
CA ILE A 6 -30.08 25.04 25.33
C ILE A 6 -28.77 24.23 25.22
N LEU A 7 -28.17 24.20 24.04
CA LEU A 7 -26.86 23.59 23.75
C LEU A 7 -25.75 23.98 24.74
N PRO A 8 -25.50 25.27 25.05
CA PRO A 8 -24.44 25.65 25.99
C PRO A 8 -24.73 25.18 27.43
N GLN A 9 -26.00 25.09 27.85
CA GLN A 9 -26.37 24.58 29.17
C GLN A 9 -26.18 23.06 29.24
N ALA A 10 -26.63 22.33 28.21
CA ALA A 10 -26.46 20.88 28.10
C ALA A 10 -24.98 20.49 28.07
N LEU A 11 -24.14 21.23 27.33
CA LEU A 11 -22.70 20.98 27.26
C LEU A 11 -22.01 21.20 28.61
N ARG A 12 -22.46 22.19 29.38
CA ARG A 12 -21.93 22.51 30.71
C ARG A 12 -22.31 21.44 31.73
N LEU A 13 -23.52 20.91 31.65
CA LEU A 13 -23.98 19.79 32.48
C LEU A 13 -23.18 18.51 32.15
N ALA A 14 -23.12 18.14 30.87
CA ALA A 14 -22.39 16.96 30.40
C ALA A 14 -20.90 17.01 30.79
N ARG A 15 -20.25 18.17 30.66
CA ARG A 15 -18.83 18.35 31.05
C ARG A 15 -18.61 18.23 32.56
N ARG A 16 -19.62 18.57 33.38
CA ARG A 16 -19.55 18.43 34.84
C ARG A 16 -19.74 16.98 35.27
N GLU A 17 -20.67 16.26 34.66
CA GLU A 17 -20.90 14.83 34.89
C GLU A 17 -19.71 13.98 34.44
N LEU A 18 -19.13 14.28 33.27
CA LEU A 18 -17.90 13.63 32.81
C LEU A 18 -16.77 13.78 33.83
N ARG A 19 -16.70 14.93 34.53
CA ARG A 19 -15.67 15.26 35.52
C ARG A 19 -15.61 14.31 36.72
N GLY A 20 -16.73 13.67 37.07
CA GLY A 20 -16.82 12.67 38.14
C GLY A 20 -16.29 11.28 37.78
N GLY A 21 -16.21 10.95 36.48
CA GLY A 21 -15.80 9.62 35.96
C GLY A 21 -14.58 9.63 35.02
N LEU A 22 -13.86 10.75 34.90
CA LEU A 22 -12.85 11.01 33.85
C LEU A 22 -11.74 9.96 33.75
N ARG A 23 -11.33 9.33 34.86
CA ARG A 23 -10.22 8.37 34.84
C ARG A 23 -10.54 7.12 34.02
N GLY A 24 -11.76 6.58 34.13
CA GLY A 24 -12.20 5.43 33.35
C GLY A 24 -12.64 5.82 31.94
N PHE A 25 -13.38 6.93 31.82
CA PHE A 25 -13.88 7.41 30.52
C PHE A 25 -12.76 7.84 29.57
N GLY A 26 -11.66 8.39 30.09
CA GLY A 26 -10.50 8.77 29.29
C GLY A 26 -9.85 7.59 28.57
N VAL A 27 -9.78 6.42 29.21
CA VAL A 27 -9.23 5.20 28.60
C VAL A 27 -10.12 4.71 27.45
N PHE A 28 -11.44 4.71 27.66
CA PHE A 28 -12.40 4.38 26.61
C PHE A 28 -12.30 5.33 25.41
N LEU A 29 -12.26 6.64 25.66
CA LEU A 29 -12.15 7.65 24.62
C LEU A 29 -10.82 7.55 23.86
N ALA A 30 -9.71 7.30 24.56
CA ALA A 30 -8.41 7.10 23.95
C ALA A 30 -8.39 5.88 23.03
N CYS A 31 -9.00 4.76 23.45
CA CYS A 31 -9.12 3.57 22.63
C CYS A 31 -9.97 3.82 21.36
N LEU A 32 -11.13 4.48 21.53
CA LEU A 32 -11.98 4.87 20.41
C LEU A 32 -11.25 5.78 19.41
N PHE A 33 -10.55 6.79 19.92
CA PHE A 33 -9.73 7.69 19.12
C PHE A 33 -8.64 6.93 18.38
N LEU A 34 -7.92 6.04 19.05
CA LEU A 34 -6.84 5.24 18.46
C LEU A 34 -7.37 4.34 17.34
N GLY A 35 -8.53 3.70 17.52
CA GLY A 35 -9.15 2.87 16.48
C GLY A 35 -9.51 3.66 15.21
N VAL A 36 -10.19 4.79 15.35
CA VAL A 36 -10.57 5.63 14.19
C VAL A 36 -9.34 6.29 13.55
N PHE A 37 -8.38 6.72 14.38
CA PHE A 37 -7.11 7.28 13.92
C PHE A 37 -6.35 6.27 13.08
N ALA A 38 -6.23 5.02 13.53
CA ALA A 38 -5.53 3.97 12.78
C ALA A 38 -6.15 3.74 11.39
N ILE A 39 -7.48 3.63 11.30
CA ILE A 39 -8.18 3.41 10.02
C ILE A 39 -7.98 4.60 9.06
N SER A 40 -8.08 5.84 9.58
CA SER A 40 -7.94 7.05 8.77
C SER A 40 -6.48 7.31 8.36
N ALA A 41 -5.53 7.02 9.25
CA ALA A 41 -4.11 7.24 9.02
C ALA A 41 -3.57 6.32 7.92
N ILE A 42 -4.00 5.06 7.86
CA ILE A 42 -3.53 4.11 6.82
C ILE A 42 -3.90 4.61 5.41
N GLY A 43 -5.10 5.16 5.22
CA GLY A 43 -5.52 5.71 3.93
C GLY A 43 -4.65 6.90 3.49
N SER A 44 -4.44 7.87 4.40
CA SER A 44 -3.57 9.02 4.12
C SER A 44 -2.11 8.63 3.91
N PHE A 45 -1.62 7.68 4.71
CA PHE A 45 -0.25 7.17 4.62
C PHE A 45 -0.03 6.43 3.30
N SER A 46 -0.96 5.55 2.91
CA SER A 46 -0.89 4.83 1.63
C SER A 46 -0.89 5.80 0.43
N ALA A 47 -1.72 6.84 0.47
CA ALA A 47 -1.73 7.87 -0.57
C ALA A 47 -0.40 8.64 -0.63
N ALA A 48 0.14 9.04 0.52
CA ALA A 48 1.43 9.74 0.58
C ALA A 48 2.59 8.86 0.10
N ALA A 49 2.63 7.59 0.54
CA ALA A 49 3.64 6.63 0.10
C ALA A 49 3.55 6.39 -1.41
N ARG A 50 2.34 6.20 -1.96
CA ARG A 50 2.12 6.06 -3.40
C ARG A 50 2.56 7.31 -4.16
N SER A 51 2.26 8.50 -3.65
CA SER A 51 2.69 9.76 -4.27
C SER A 51 4.20 9.92 -4.26
N GLY A 52 4.87 9.54 -3.17
CA GLY A 52 6.34 9.55 -3.09
C GLY A 52 6.96 8.56 -4.08
N LEU A 53 6.46 7.32 -4.09
CA LEU A 53 6.89 6.31 -5.05
C LEU A 53 6.68 6.75 -6.51
N LEU A 54 5.57 7.43 -6.81
CA LEU A 54 5.31 7.95 -8.15
C LEU A 54 6.21 9.14 -8.53
N ALA A 55 6.55 10.00 -7.57
CA ALA A 55 7.50 11.09 -7.79
C ALA A 55 8.90 10.56 -8.13
N ASP A 56 9.31 9.48 -7.45
CA ASP A 56 10.59 8.81 -7.67
C ASP A 56 10.49 7.64 -8.67
N ALA A 57 9.32 7.41 -9.28
CA ALA A 57 9.07 6.24 -10.11
C ALA A 57 9.99 6.19 -11.32
N GLY A 58 10.32 7.32 -11.95
CA GLY A 58 11.23 7.35 -13.09
C GLY A 58 12.64 6.86 -12.75
N ALA A 59 13.13 7.18 -11.55
CA ALA A 59 14.42 6.69 -11.06
C ALA A 59 14.34 5.22 -10.60
N LEU A 60 13.20 4.79 -10.05
CA LEU A 60 12.99 3.43 -9.54
C LEU A 60 12.63 2.41 -10.64
N LEU A 61 11.91 2.80 -11.70
CA LEU A 61 11.53 1.92 -12.81
C LEU A 61 12.73 1.53 -13.67
N GLY A 62 13.76 2.39 -13.75
CA GLY A 62 14.89 2.19 -14.66
C GLY A 62 14.52 2.27 -16.14
N GLY A 63 13.35 2.79 -16.49
CA GLY A 63 12.86 2.94 -17.87
C GLY A 63 11.57 3.77 -17.97
N ASP A 64 11.28 4.28 -19.16
CA ASP A 64 10.11 5.14 -19.43
C ASP A 64 8.82 4.35 -19.67
N LEU A 65 8.93 3.12 -20.17
CA LEU A 65 7.81 2.27 -20.55
C LEU A 65 7.98 0.84 -20.02
N GLU A 66 6.99 0.34 -19.29
CA GLU A 66 6.91 -1.06 -18.86
C GLU A 66 5.83 -1.79 -19.67
N ILE A 67 6.21 -2.87 -20.35
CA ILE A 67 5.28 -3.74 -21.07
C ILE A 67 5.24 -5.09 -20.36
N ARG A 68 4.11 -5.39 -19.71
CA ARG A 68 3.91 -6.65 -18.98
C ARG A 68 2.94 -7.55 -19.74
N LEU A 69 3.42 -8.70 -20.21
CA LEU A 69 2.60 -9.74 -20.80
C LEU A 69 2.47 -10.94 -19.85
N SER A 70 1.24 -11.37 -19.63
CA SER A 70 0.96 -12.55 -18.82
C SER A 70 1.22 -13.82 -19.63
N GLN A 71 2.01 -14.73 -19.08
CA GLN A 71 2.20 -16.12 -19.58
C GLN A 71 2.79 -16.24 -21.00
N ARG A 72 3.37 -15.17 -21.57
CA ARG A 72 4.11 -15.27 -22.82
C ARG A 72 5.21 -14.21 -22.92
N PRO A 73 6.36 -14.52 -23.56
CA PRO A 73 7.31 -13.50 -23.96
C PRO A 73 6.76 -12.64 -25.10
N LEU A 74 7.41 -11.49 -25.35
CA LEU A 74 7.18 -10.70 -26.56
C LEU A 74 7.55 -11.54 -27.79
N THR A 75 6.75 -11.45 -28.86
CA THR A 75 7.15 -12.01 -30.16
C THR A 75 8.27 -11.17 -30.77
N ASP A 76 9.01 -11.73 -31.74
CA ASP A 76 10.13 -11.04 -32.38
C ASP A 76 9.71 -9.71 -33.04
N ASP A 77 8.52 -9.66 -33.66
CA ASP A 77 7.93 -8.44 -34.22
C ASP A 77 7.65 -7.38 -33.14
N GLN A 78 7.14 -7.80 -31.98
CA GLN A 78 6.86 -6.89 -30.87
C GLN A 78 8.16 -6.39 -30.23
N ARG A 79 9.16 -7.26 -30.12
CA ARG A 79 10.48 -6.91 -29.59
C ARG A 79 11.20 -5.92 -30.52
N SER A 80 11.16 -6.16 -31.83
CA SER A 80 11.79 -5.27 -32.82
C SER A 80 11.08 -3.93 -32.94
N PHE A 81 9.75 -3.89 -32.79
CA PHE A 81 9.02 -2.63 -32.68
C PHE A 81 9.45 -1.83 -31.45
N SER A 82 9.49 -2.45 -30.27
CA SER A 82 9.88 -1.78 -29.03
C SER A 82 11.35 -1.32 -29.04
N ALA A 83 12.23 -2.06 -29.73
CA ALA A 83 13.65 -1.71 -29.85
C ALA A 83 13.89 -0.40 -30.62
N GLN A 84 12.90 0.06 -31.40
CA GLN A 84 12.98 1.34 -32.11
C GLN A 84 12.86 2.54 -31.16
N PHE A 85 12.31 2.36 -29.96
CA PHE A 85 12.08 3.41 -28.98
C PHE A 85 13.21 3.54 -27.94
N GLY A 86 14.18 2.62 -27.91
CA GLY A 86 15.34 2.72 -27.02
C GLY A 86 15.91 1.37 -26.57
N GLY A 87 16.72 1.41 -25.50
CA GLY A 87 17.26 0.22 -24.85
C GLY A 87 16.15 -0.61 -24.20
N LEU A 88 16.13 -1.90 -24.49
CA LEU A 88 15.16 -2.85 -23.94
C LEU A 88 15.83 -3.69 -22.85
N SER A 89 15.36 -3.57 -21.61
CA SER A 89 15.58 -4.57 -20.58
C SER A 89 14.37 -5.50 -20.50
N SER A 90 14.64 -6.78 -20.32
CA SER A 90 13.71 -7.89 -20.32
C SER A 90 13.83 -8.69 -19.04
N VAL A 91 12.68 -8.91 -18.42
CA VAL A 91 12.56 -9.65 -17.17
C VAL A 91 11.49 -10.72 -17.35
N LEU A 92 11.81 -11.96 -17.01
CA LEU A 92 10.87 -13.07 -17.03
C LEU A 92 10.65 -13.58 -15.61
N GLU A 93 9.39 -13.62 -15.20
CA GLU A 93 8.96 -14.12 -13.88
C GLU A 93 8.12 -15.39 -14.06
N MET A 94 8.48 -16.46 -13.36
CA MET A 94 7.75 -17.73 -13.39
C MET A 94 7.64 -18.32 -11.99
N ARG A 95 6.43 -18.77 -11.62
CA ARG A 95 6.21 -19.52 -10.38
C ARG A 95 6.43 -21.00 -10.63
N THR A 96 7.28 -21.62 -9.82
CA THR A 96 7.62 -23.04 -9.91
C THR A 96 7.73 -23.66 -8.52
N MET A 97 7.75 -24.99 -8.45
CA MET A 97 8.04 -25.71 -7.21
C MET A 97 9.53 -26.06 -7.20
N ALA A 98 10.28 -25.54 -6.23
CA ALA A 98 11.65 -25.99 -5.99
C ALA A 98 11.62 -27.14 -4.99
N THR A 99 12.29 -28.24 -5.33
CA THR A 99 12.47 -29.37 -4.42
C THR A 99 13.87 -29.34 -3.84
N ALA A 100 13.96 -29.31 -2.52
CA ALA A 100 15.24 -29.37 -1.82
C ALA A 100 15.87 -30.75 -1.96
N VAL A 101 17.12 -30.81 -2.43
CA VAL A 101 17.85 -32.07 -2.70
C VAL A 101 18.09 -32.87 -1.41
N ALA A 102 18.27 -32.19 -0.28
CA ALA A 102 18.63 -32.83 1.00
C ALA A 102 17.48 -33.57 1.69
N ASN A 103 16.23 -33.11 1.53
CA ASN A 103 15.08 -33.64 2.27
C ASN A 103 13.83 -33.85 1.42
N GLN A 104 13.92 -33.69 0.09
CA GLN A 104 12.82 -33.85 -0.87
C GLN A 104 11.58 -32.98 -0.58
N GLN A 105 11.73 -31.93 0.24
CA GLN A 105 10.64 -31.00 0.49
C GLN A 105 10.47 -30.06 -0.69
N SER A 106 9.23 -29.87 -1.12
CA SER A 106 8.89 -28.98 -2.22
C SER A 106 8.27 -27.70 -1.67
N ALA A 107 8.78 -26.56 -2.12
CA ALA A 107 8.27 -25.24 -1.77
C ALA A 107 7.95 -24.44 -3.04
N LEU A 108 6.91 -23.63 -2.99
CA LEU A 108 6.60 -22.70 -4.05
C LEU A 108 7.68 -21.61 -4.07
N VAL A 109 8.31 -21.42 -5.22
CA VAL A 109 9.30 -20.37 -5.45
C VAL A 109 8.94 -19.55 -6.68
N GLU A 110 9.41 -18.31 -6.68
CA GLU A 110 9.30 -17.42 -7.83
C GLU A 110 10.69 -17.24 -8.45
N LEU A 111 10.84 -17.66 -9.70
CA LEU A 111 12.08 -17.58 -10.44
C LEU A 111 12.03 -16.36 -11.34
N LYS A 112 13.01 -15.47 -11.15
CA LYS A 112 13.14 -14.22 -11.88
C LYS A 112 14.42 -14.25 -12.69
N ALA A 113 14.28 -14.26 -14.01
CA ALA A 113 15.38 -14.06 -14.93
C ALA A 113 15.46 -12.56 -15.27
N VAL A 114 16.67 -12.01 -15.17
CA VAL A 114 17.00 -10.64 -15.56
C VAL A 114 18.03 -10.71 -16.69
N ASP A 115 17.94 -9.78 -17.64
CA ASP A 115 19.01 -9.62 -18.62
C ASP A 115 20.19 -8.83 -18.05
N ASN A 116 21.26 -8.77 -18.85
CA ASN A 116 22.58 -8.31 -18.41
C ASN A 116 22.92 -6.92 -18.97
N LEU A 117 21.90 -6.15 -19.33
CA LEU A 117 21.99 -4.75 -19.76
C LEU A 117 21.92 -3.84 -18.54
#